data_AF-A0AAD6XZ18-F1
#
_entry.id   AF-A0AAD6XZ18-F1
#
_cell.length_a   1.000
_cell.length_b   1.000
_cell.length_c   1.000
_cell.angle_alpha   90.00
_cell.angle_beta   90.00
_cell.angle_gamma   90.00
#
_symmetry.space_group_name_H-M   'P 1'
#
loop_
_entity.id
_entity.type
_entity.pdbx_description
1 polymer ?
#
loop_
_entity_poly.entity_id
_entity_poly.type
_entity_poly.pdbx_seq_one_letter_code
_entity_poly.pdbx_strand_id
1 'polypeptide(L)'
;AAILRQQAHLSKLHRKQIELERRLGLIVYPVLTLPNEIVSRIFVNCLPDHGRVCPLQSTAPLLVAQICRCWRAIALETCQLW
;
A
#
# COMPACT_ATOMS: atom_id res chain seq x y z
N ALA A 1 -4.65 22.93 -37.81
CA ALA A 1 -5.15 23.49 -36.54
C ALA A 1 -5.52 22.43 -35.48
N ALA A 2 -6.28 21.38 -35.83
CA ALA A 2 -6.68 20.34 -34.86
C ALA A 2 -5.51 19.50 -34.32
N ILE A 3 -4.63 19.01 -35.21
CA ILE A 3 -3.47 18.19 -34.83
C ILE A 3 -2.55 18.89 -33.83
N LEU A 4 -2.31 20.20 -34.00
CA LEU A 4 -1.51 21.02 -33.07
C LEU A 4 -2.15 21.14 -31.68
N ARG A 5 -3.48 21.24 -31.61
CA ARG A 5 -4.22 21.26 -30.33
C ARG A 5 -4.14 19.91 -29.62
N GLN A 6 -4.25 18.81 -30.36
CA GLN A 6 -4.04 17.46 -29.82
C GLN A 6 -2.62 17.27 -29.29
N GLN A 7 -1.59 17.67 -30.04
CA GLN A 7 -0.19 17.54 -29.62
C GLN A 7 0.13 18.38 -28.38
N ALA A 8 -0.41 19.60 -28.29
CA ALA A 8 -0.26 20.45 -27.12
C ALA A 8 -0.93 19.83 -25.87
N HIS A 9 -2.06 19.14 -26.06
CA HIS A 9 -2.75 18.46 -24.99
C HIS A 9 -1.97 17.22 -24.50
N LEU A 10 -1.49 16.38 -25.41
CA LEU A 10 -0.69 15.19 -25.06
C LEU A 10 0.60 15.56 -24.33
N SER A 11 1.32 16.58 -24.80
CA SER A 11 2.54 17.06 -24.14
C SER A 11 2.27 17.70 -22.77
N LYS A 12 1.07 18.25 -22.52
CA LYS A 12 0.63 18.67 -21.18
C LYS A 12 0.37 17.49 -20.26
N LEU A 13 -0.32 16.44 -20.75
CA LEU A 13 -0.59 15.23 -19.96
C LEU A 13 0.70 14.49 -19.61
N HIS A 14 1.60 14.33 -20.58
CA HIS A 14 2.87 13.66 -20.36
C HIS A 14 3.75 14.38 -19.32
N ARG A 15 3.78 15.72 -19.36
CA ARG A 15 4.44 16.53 -18.31
C ARG A 15 3.85 16.29 -16.93
N LYS A 16 2.52 16.22 -16.81
CA LYS A 16 1.86 15.91 -15.53
C LYS A 16 2.21 14.50 -15.05
N GLN A 17 2.27 13.53 -15.95
CA GLN A 17 2.64 12.16 -15.63
C GLN A 17 4.05 12.10 -15.05
N ILE A 18 5.05 12.66 -15.74
CA ILE A 18 6.45 12.70 -15.27
C ILE A 18 6.55 13.34 -13.88
N GLU A 19 5.85 14.45 -13.65
CA GLU A 19 5.88 15.11 -12.35
C GLU A 19 5.26 14.24 -11.23
N LEU A 20 4.17 13.54 -11.51
CA LEU A 20 3.55 12.62 -10.55
C LEU A 20 4.47 11.43 -10.25
N GLU A 21 5.08 10.84 -11.27
CA GLU A 21 6.04 9.74 -11.12
C GLU A 21 7.25 10.18 -10.30
N ARG A 22 7.80 11.37 -10.57
CA ARG A 22 8.90 11.96 -9.79
C ARG A 22 8.50 12.15 -8.33
N ARG A 23 7.32 12.70 -8.06
CA ARG A 23 6.81 12.91 -6.69
C ARG A 23 6.60 11.60 -5.95
N LEU A 24 6.07 10.58 -6.63
CA LEU A 24 5.87 9.26 -6.06
C LEU A 24 7.21 8.56 -5.76
N GLY A 25 8.22 8.73 -6.61
CA GLY A 25 9.56 8.18 -6.40
C GLY A 25 10.29 8.74 -5.18
N LEU A 26 9.92 9.93 -4.69
CA LEU A 26 10.44 10.51 -3.45
C LEU A 26 9.80 9.93 -2.19
N ILE A 27 8.63 9.28 -2.32
CA ILE A 27 7.93 8.67 -1.20
C ILE A 27 8.50 7.26 -1.02
N VAL A 28 9.37 7.11 -0.02
CA VAL A 28 9.77 5.78 0.45
C VAL A 28 8.57 5.17 1.16
N TYR A 29 8.12 4.00 0.70
CA TYR A 29 7.10 3.21 1.38
C TYR A 29 7.82 2.22 2.29
N PRO A 30 8.11 2.54 3.57
CA PRO A 30 9.07 1.76 4.35
C PRO A 30 8.60 0.33 4.52
N VAL A 31 7.30 0.12 4.66
CA VAL A 31 6.66 -1.19 4.78
C VAL A 31 6.73 -2.07 3.52
N LEU A 32 7.07 -1.50 2.35
CA LEU A 32 7.37 -2.25 1.13
C LEU A 32 8.86 -2.58 1.01
N THR A 33 9.71 -2.00 1.86
CA THR A 33 11.16 -2.23 1.89
C THR A 33 11.61 -2.94 3.17
N LEU A 34 10.73 -3.10 4.15
CA LEU A 34 11.00 -3.85 5.38
C LEU A 34 11.03 -5.36 5.09
N PRO A 35 11.87 -6.14 5.79
CA PRO A 35 11.78 -7.59 5.81
C PRO A 35 10.40 -8.06 6.29
N ASN A 36 9.93 -9.19 5.78
CA ASN A 36 8.62 -9.74 6.10
C ASN A 36 8.44 -9.93 7.62
N GLU A 37 9.49 -10.32 8.34
CA GLU A 37 9.47 -10.55 9.79
C GLU A 37 9.14 -9.28 10.57
N ILE A 38 9.66 -8.13 10.13
CA ILE A 38 9.38 -6.84 10.76
C ILE A 38 7.93 -6.43 10.49
N VAL A 39 7.45 -6.63 9.26
CA VAL A 39 6.07 -6.35 8.89
C VAL A 39 5.08 -7.23 9.67
N SER A 40 5.35 -8.54 9.78
CA SER A 40 4.59 -9.47 10.61
C SER A 40 4.54 -9.02 12.07
N ARG A 41 5.68 -8.58 12.64
CA ARG A 41 5.74 -8.08 14.01
C ARG A 41 4.87 -6.83 14.17
N ILE A 42 4.91 -5.90 13.22
CA ILE A 42 4.05 -4.71 13.23
C ILE A 42 2.58 -5.14 13.23
N PHE A 43 2.18 -6.08 12.38
CA PHE A 43 0.79 -6.54 12.31
C PHE A 43 0.30 -7.16 13.63
N VAL A 44 1.14 -7.96 14.29
CA VAL A 44 0.80 -8.56 15.59
C VAL A 44 0.60 -7.47 16.66
N ASN A 45 1.38 -6.38 16.62
CA ASN A 45 1.18 -5.24 17.52
C ASN A 45 -0.04 -4.38 17.16
N CYS A 46 -0.67 -4.59 16.01
CA CYS A 46 -1.96 -3.99 15.69
C CYS A 46 -3.15 -4.77 16.26
N LEU A 47 -2.91 -5.95 16.84
CA LEU A 47 -3.97 -6.72 17.47
C LEU A 47 -4.41 -6.06 18.78
N PRO A 48 -5.69 -6.22 19.15
CA PRO A 48 -6.19 -5.69 20.39
C PRO A 48 -5.61 -6.39 21.65
N ASP A 49 -5.21 -5.62 22.68
CA ASP A 49 -4.55 -6.12 23.91
C ASP A 49 -5.33 -7.20 24.67
N HIS A 50 -6.65 -7.08 24.71
CA HIS A 50 -7.55 -8.04 25.37
C HIS A 50 -7.69 -9.40 24.64
N GLY A 51 -6.94 -9.63 23.54
CA GLY A 51 -6.83 -10.92 22.85
C GLY A 51 -8.07 -11.33 22.03
N ARG A 52 -9.13 -10.54 22.06
CA ARG A 52 -10.35 -10.80 21.27
C ARG A 52 -10.26 -10.09 19.93
N VAL A 53 -9.90 -10.85 18.90
CA VAL A 53 -9.93 -10.38 17.52
C VAL A 53 -11.37 -10.47 17.00
N CYS A 54 -11.94 -9.33 16.62
CA CYS A 54 -13.19 -9.30 15.87
C CYS A 54 -12.85 -9.26 14.37
N PRO A 55 -13.38 -10.16 13.54
CA PRO A 55 -13.12 -10.16 12.10
C PRO A 55 -13.95 -9.06 11.42
N LEU A 56 -13.62 -7.81 11.67
CA LEU A 56 -14.17 -6.64 10.98
C LEU A 56 -13.18 -6.17 9.91
N GLN A 57 -13.71 -5.70 8.79
CA GLN A 57 -12.88 -5.12 7.73
C GLN A 57 -12.10 -3.89 8.23
N SER A 58 -12.57 -3.22 9.27
CA SER A 58 -11.95 -2.04 9.86
C SER A 58 -10.92 -2.34 10.95
N THR A 59 -10.70 -3.61 11.31
CA THR A 59 -9.76 -4.00 12.38
C THR A 59 -8.76 -5.05 11.90
N ALA A 60 -7.56 -5.06 12.50
CA ALA A 60 -6.62 -6.16 12.30
C ALA A 60 -7.27 -7.49 12.76
N PRO A 61 -6.97 -8.61 12.08
CA PRO A 61 -6.01 -8.77 10.98
C PRO A 61 -6.58 -8.46 9.59
N LEU A 62 -7.90 -8.35 9.42
CA LEU A 62 -8.50 -8.15 8.09
C LEU A 62 -8.16 -6.79 7.48
N LEU A 63 -8.01 -5.75 8.30
CA LEU A 63 -7.59 -4.41 7.86
C LEU A 63 -6.24 -4.46 7.14
N VAL A 64 -5.25 -5.18 7.67
CA VAL A 64 -3.90 -5.22 7.07
C VAL A 64 -3.87 -6.15 5.85
N ALA A 65 -4.67 -7.21 5.85
CA ALA A 65 -4.73 -8.16 4.74
C ALA A 65 -5.39 -7.59 3.46
N GLN A 66 -6.13 -6.49 3.53
CA GLN A 66 -6.82 -5.91 2.37
C GLN A 66 -6.09 -4.73 1.70
N ILE A 67 -4.96 -4.27 2.25
CA ILE A 67 -4.26 -3.08 1.75
C ILE A 67 -3.61 -3.31 0.38
N CYS A 68 -2.81 -4.38 0.25
CA CYS A 68 -2.16 -4.74 -1.00
C CYS A 68 -1.85 -6.25 -1.06
N ARG A 69 -1.42 -6.74 -2.22
CA ARG A 69 -1.08 -8.16 -2.41
C ARG A 69 0.07 -8.63 -1.50
N CYS A 70 1.10 -7.79 -1.34
CA CYS A 70 2.27 -8.11 -0.50
C CYS A 70 1.87 -8.28 0.97
N TRP A 71 1.14 -7.30 1.53
CA TRP A 71 0.66 -7.35 2.91
C TRP A 71 -0.26 -8.53 3.17
N ARG A 72 -1.12 -8.85 2.21
CA ARG A 72 -2.00 -10.02 2.30
C ARG A 72 -1.22 -11.32 2.42
N ALA A 73 -0.15 -11.49 1.64
CA ALA A 73 0.71 -12.67 1.72
C ALA A 73 1.34 -12.77 3.11
N ILE A 74 1.96 -11.69 3.59
CA ILE A 74 2.59 -11.63 4.92
C ILE A 74 1.56 -11.92 6.03
N ALA A 75 0.36 -11.35 5.96
CA ALA A 75 -0.69 -11.56 6.96
C ALA A 75 -1.21 -13.01 6.99
N LEU A 76 -1.32 -13.66 5.83
CA LEU A 76 -1.72 -15.07 5.74
C LEU A 76 -0.63 -16.02 6.24
N GLU A 77 0.64 -15.67 6.05
CA GLU A 77 1.79 -16.43 6.55
C GLU A 77 2.03 -16.24 8.06
N THR A 78 1.49 -15.18 8.65
CA THR A 78 1.68 -14.86 10.08
C THR A 78 0.60 -15.52 10.93
N CYS A 79 0.82 -16.76 11.37
CA CYS A 79 -0.16 -17.53 12.18
C CYS A 79 -0.65 -16.80 13.44
N GLN A 80 0.18 -15.95 14.07
CA GLN A 80 -0.19 -15.20 15.29
C GLN A 80 -1.32 -14.18 15.10
N LEU A 81 -1.72 -13.90 13.85
CA LEU A 81 -2.80 -12.97 13.54
C LEU A 81 -4.20 -13.61 13.59
N TRP A 82 -4.27 -14.94 13.59
CA TRP A 82 -5.50 -15.72 13.46
C TRP A 82 -5.75 -16.56 14.72
#